data_AF-A0A529PE08-F1
#
_entry.id   AF-A0A529PE08-F1
#
_cell.length_a   1.000
_cell.length_b   1.000
_cell.length_c   1.000
_cell.angle_alpha   90.00
_cell.angle_beta   90.00
_cell.angle_gamma   90.00
#
_symmetry.space_group_name_H-M   'P 1'
#
loop_
_entity.id
_entity.type
_entity.pdbx_description
1 polymer ?
#
loop_
_entity_poly.entity_id
_entity_poly.type
_entity_poly.pdbx_seq_one_letter_code
_entity_poly.pdbx_strand_id
1 'polypeptide(L)'
;PQIRALIDDEFPKAEFNIEGHPTEEFLALVEQHQPDQVTLVPDDPSQATSDHGWNFIADAAFLTPIVKRLKKGGFRVSLFADSDPGGVNAARDTGADRIELYTGPYGSCHSDSIKAAKELEKLGKTADAAFAAGLQVNAGHDLTVDNLPALAKRIPALAEVSIGHGLTADALEYGMAGTVGRFLGACGW
;
A
#
# COMPACT_ATOMS: atom_id res chain seq x y z
N PRO A 1 11.76 -18.27 -10.23
CA PRO A 1 12.26 -17.06 -10.95
C PRO A 1 13.49 -16.50 -10.22
N GLN A 2 14.44 -15.84 -10.90
CA GLN A 2 15.71 -15.42 -10.25
C GLN A 2 15.49 -14.50 -9.04
N ILE A 3 14.65 -13.46 -9.19
CA ILE A 3 14.33 -12.55 -8.08
C ILE A 3 13.63 -13.30 -6.94
N ARG A 4 12.67 -14.18 -7.25
CA ARG A 4 11.99 -14.98 -6.22
C ARG A 4 12.96 -15.86 -5.44
N ALA A 5 13.87 -16.55 -6.14
CA ALA A 5 14.87 -17.39 -5.51
C ALA A 5 15.81 -16.57 -4.61
N LEU A 6 16.23 -15.38 -5.05
CA LEU A 6 17.04 -14.47 -4.24
C LEU A 6 16.32 -14.05 -2.95
N ILE A 7 15.03 -13.70 -3.04
CA ILE A 7 14.23 -13.32 -1.87
C ILE A 7 14.07 -14.51 -0.93
N ASP A 8 13.77 -15.69 -1.46
CA ASP A 8 13.62 -16.92 -0.65
C ASP A 8 14.91 -17.30 0.08
N ASP A 9 16.07 -17.15 -0.58
CA ASP A 9 17.36 -17.55 -0.04
C ASP A 9 17.92 -16.51 0.95
N GLU A 10 17.87 -15.21 0.62
CA GLU A 10 18.47 -14.16 1.43
C GLU A 10 17.50 -13.54 2.45
N PHE A 11 16.20 -13.52 2.15
CA PHE A 11 15.18 -12.86 2.96
C PHE A 11 13.94 -13.76 3.19
N PRO A 12 14.09 -14.99 3.72
CA PRO A 12 13.02 -15.99 3.84
C PRO A 12 11.84 -15.59 4.74
N LYS A 13 11.96 -14.46 5.45
CA LYS A 13 10.92 -13.90 6.34
C LYS A 13 10.27 -12.63 5.77
N ALA A 14 10.72 -12.15 4.62
CA ALA A 14 10.16 -10.99 3.95
C ALA A 14 9.17 -11.44 2.88
N GLU A 15 8.10 -10.67 2.69
CA GLU A 15 7.18 -10.86 1.58
C GLU A 15 7.64 -10.02 0.38
N PHE A 16 7.47 -10.56 -0.82
CA PHE A 16 7.74 -9.85 -2.06
C PHE A 16 6.46 -9.20 -2.57
N ASN A 17 6.46 -7.87 -2.71
CA ASN A 17 5.39 -7.11 -3.34
C ASN A 17 5.85 -6.56 -4.70
N ILE A 18 4.97 -6.64 -5.71
CA ILE A 18 5.15 -5.94 -6.99
C ILE A 18 3.99 -4.96 -7.15
N GLU A 19 4.32 -3.70 -7.41
CA GLU A 19 3.37 -2.61 -7.54
C GLU A 19 3.36 -2.04 -8.95
N GLY A 20 2.17 -1.73 -9.49
CA GLY A 20 2.06 -1.10 -10.80
C GLY A 20 0.64 -1.05 -11.37
N HIS A 21 0.49 -0.29 -12.47
CA HIS A 21 -0.73 -0.27 -13.25
C HIS A 21 -0.91 -1.61 -13.98
N PRO A 22 -2.10 -2.23 -13.98
CA PRO A 22 -2.29 -3.58 -14.47
C PRO A 22 -2.41 -3.65 -16.01
N THR A 23 -1.34 -3.26 -16.72
CA THR A 23 -1.19 -3.58 -18.16
C THR A 23 -0.90 -5.07 -18.35
N GLU A 24 -1.08 -5.58 -19.56
CA GLU A 24 -0.73 -6.97 -19.85
C GLU A 24 0.76 -7.26 -19.66
N GLU A 25 1.66 -6.30 -19.94
CA GLU A 25 3.09 -6.49 -19.66
C GLU A 25 3.37 -6.59 -18.15
N PHE A 26 2.69 -5.77 -17.34
CA PHE A 26 2.79 -5.83 -15.88
C PHE A 26 2.29 -7.18 -15.36
N LEU A 27 1.13 -7.64 -15.82
CA LEU A 27 0.56 -8.91 -15.38
C LEU A 27 1.45 -10.10 -15.78
N ALA A 28 2.04 -10.06 -16.98
CA ALA A 28 3.02 -11.07 -17.40
C ALA A 28 4.27 -11.08 -16.51
N LEU A 29 4.75 -9.90 -16.10
CA LEU A 29 5.88 -9.77 -15.17
C LEU A 29 5.52 -10.36 -13.79
N VAL A 30 4.36 -10.02 -13.25
CA VAL A 30 3.86 -10.58 -11.99
C VAL A 30 3.77 -12.10 -12.05
N GLU A 31 3.16 -12.65 -13.10
CA GLU A 31 3.04 -14.10 -13.30
C GLU A 31 4.40 -14.78 -13.46
N GLN A 32 5.34 -14.13 -14.15
CA GLN A 32 6.71 -14.63 -14.30
C GLN A 32 7.48 -14.64 -12.98
N HIS A 33 7.29 -13.63 -12.12
CA HIS A 33 8.11 -13.44 -10.92
C HIS A 33 7.48 -13.95 -9.63
N GLN A 34 6.18 -14.22 -9.63
CA GLN A 34 5.43 -14.87 -8.55
C GLN A 34 5.63 -14.21 -7.17
N PRO A 35 5.26 -12.92 -7.01
CA PRO A 35 5.33 -12.24 -5.72
C PRO A 35 4.29 -12.79 -4.73
N ASP A 36 4.46 -12.51 -3.45
CA ASP A 36 3.46 -12.84 -2.42
C ASP A 36 2.25 -11.89 -2.52
N GLN A 37 2.51 -10.62 -2.83
CA GLN A 37 1.51 -9.55 -2.98
C GLN A 37 1.67 -8.81 -4.30
N VAL A 38 0.55 -8.33 -4.83
CA VAL A 38 0.48 -7.42 -5.97
C VAL A 38 -0.33 -6.22 -5.55
N THR A 39 0.28 -5.02 -5.54
CA THR A 39 -0.42 -3.76 -5.30
C THR A 39 -0.77 -3.12 -6.65
N LEU A 40 -2.06 -2.97 -6.94
CA LEU A 40 -2.52 -2.30 -8.16
C LEU A 40 -2.70 -0.81 -7.91
N VAL A 41 -2.07 0.02 -8.72
CA VAL A 41 -2.17 1.49 -8.69
C VAL A 41 -2.85 2.04 -9.95
N PRO A 42 -3.63 3.12 -9.86
CA PRO A 42 -4.34 3.71 -11.01
C PRO A 42 -3.44 4.48 -11.97
N ASP A 43 -2.18 4.70 -11.60
CA ASP A 43 -1.22 5.55 -12.31
C ASP A 43 -1.10 5.21 -13.80
N ASP A 44 -1.08 6.25 -14.63
CA ASP A 44 -0.63 6.06 -16.01
C ASP A 44 0.87 5.73 -16.03
N PRO A 45 1.37 4.85 -16.91
CA PRO A 45 2.80 4.54 -17.01
C PRO A 45 3.73 5.75 -17.22
N SER A 46 3.19 6.89 -17.69
CA SER A 46 3.93 8.15 -17.84
C SER A 46 3.99 9.02 -16.57
N GLN A 47 3.25 8.66 -15.52
CA GLN A 47 3.19 9.39 -14.26
C GLN A 47 4.43 9.12 -13.39
N ALA A 48 4.91 10.17 -12.71
CA ALA A 48 6.14 10.08 -11.91
C ALA A 48 5.92 9.48 -10.51
N THR A 49 4.72 9.62 -9.93
CA THR A 49 4.34 9.10 -8.60
C THR A 49 2.82 9.01 -8.50
N SER A 50 2.28 8.05 -7.75
CA SER A 50 0.84 7.93 -7.52
C SER A 50 0.32 9.13 -6.75
N ASP A 51 -0.74 9.78 -7.23
CA ASP A 51 -1.31 10.97 -6.59
C ASP A 51 -2.79 10.82 -6.22
N HIS A 52 -3.38 9.65 -6.51
CA HIS A 52 -4.75 9.27 -6.17
C HIS A 52 -4.90 7.75 -6.11
N GLY A 53 -5.93 7.28 -5.40
CA GLY A 53 -6.37 5.88 -5.41
C GLY A 53 -7.36 5.56 -6.52
N TRP A 54 -7.71 4.28 -6.66
CA TRP A 54 -8.74 3.85 -7.60
C TRP A 54 -10.12 4.41 -7.24
N ASN A 55 -10.92 4.76 -8.25
CA ASN A 55 -12.35 4.97 -8.06
C ASN A 55 -13.05 3.62 -8.14
N PHE A 56 -13.14 2.92 -7.00
CA PHE A 56 -13.62 1.53 -6.96
C PHE A 56 -14.99 1.31 -7.61
N ILE A 57 -15.88 2.30 -7.63
CA ILE A 57 -17.19 2.18 -8.26
C ILE A 57 -17.06 2.28 -9.78
N ALA A 58 -16.32 3.28 -10.28
CA ALA A 58 -16.12 3.50 -11.71
C ALA A 58 -15.24 2.42 -12.35
N ASP A 59 -14.22 1.96 -11.61
CA ASP A 59 -13.18 1.05 -12.09
C ASP A 59 -13.50 -0.42 -11.80
N ALA A 60 -14.62 -0.73 -11.16
CA ALA A 60 -15.02 -2.09 -10.79
C ALA A 60 -14.96 -3.07 -11.97
N ALA A 61 -15.46 -2.64 -13.14
CA ALA A 61 -15.50 -3.47 -14.34
C ALA A 61 -14.10 -3.80 -14.89
N PHE A 62 -13.14 -2.91 -14.66
CA PHE A 62 -11.74 -3.08 -15.04
C PHE A 62 -10.99 -3.95 -14.00
N LEU A 63 -11.13 -3.62 -12.72
CA LEU A 63 -10.39 -4.27 -11.63
C LEU A 63 -10.84 -5.71 -11.38
N THR A 64 -12.15 -5.99 -11.36
CA THR A 64 -12.68 -7.32 -11.00
C THR A 64 -12.07 -8.48 -11.81
N PRO A 65 -12.00 -8.45 -13.16
CA PRO A 65 -11.37 -9.53 -13.91
C PRO A 65 -9.85 -9.65 -13.65
N ILE A 66 -9.16 -8.54 -13.39
CA ILE A 66 -7.72 -8.50 -13.11
C ILE A 66 -7.42 -9.11 -11.74
N VAL A 67 -8.13 -8.67 -10.70
CA VAL A 67 -8.06 -9.24 -9.35
C VAL A 67 -8.32 -10.75 -9.43
N LYS A 68 -9.38 -11.18 -10.13
CA LYS A 68 -9.68 -12.60 -10.32
C LYS A 68 -8.54 -13.38 -11.00
N ARG A 69 -7.88 -12.81 -12.01
CA ARG A 69 -6.72 -13.43 -12.68
C ARG A 69 -5.57 -13.61 -11.71
N LEU A 70 -5.19 -12.57 -10.97
CA LEU A 70 -4.09 -12.61 -9.99
C LEU A 70 -4.38 -13.59 -8.85
N LYS A 71 -5.61 -13.58 -8.31
CA LYS A 71 -6.05 -14.52 -7.28
C LYS A 71 -5.99 -15.97 -7.75
N LYS A 72 -6.29 -16.25 -9.02
CA LYS A 72 -6.13 -17.59 -9.62
C LYS A 72 -4.66 -18.04 -9.64
N GLY A 73 -3.72 -17.09 -9.74
CA GLY A 73 -2.28 -17.32 -9.61
C GLY A 73 -1.80 -17.54 -8.17
N GLY A 74 -2.69 -17.35 -7.18
CA GLY A 74 -2.36 -17.51 -5.75
C GLY A 74 -1.81 -16.24 -5.09
N PHE A 75 -1.80 -15.11 -5.80
CA PHE A 75 -1.26 -13.86 -5.28
C PHE A 75 -2.24 -13.18 -4.33
N ARG A 76 -1.73 -12.51 -3.29
CA ARG A 76 -2.51 -11.54 -2.52
C ARG A 76 -2.65 -10.27 -3.34
N VAL A 77 -3.85 -9.70 -3.40
CA VAL A 77 -4.10 -8.47 -4.17
C VAL A 77 -4.47 -7.31 -3.26
N SER A 78 -3.69 -6.24 -3.34
CA SER A 78 -3.94 -4.95 -2.70
C SER A 78 -4.35 -3.91 -3.74
N LEU A 79 -5.33 -3.07 -3.43
CA LEU A 79 -5.75 -1.97 -4.29
C LEU A 79 -5.43 -0.62 -3.65
N PHE A 80 -4.73 0.24 -4.37
CA PHE A 80 -4.41 1.59 -3.89
C PHE A 80 -5.67 2.45 -3.75
N ALA A 81 -5.85 3.11 -2.61
CA ALA A 81 -7.12 3.68 -2.19
C ALA A 81 -6.95 5.09 -1.62
N ASP A 82 -7.83 6.00 -2.04
CA ASP A 82 -8.01 7.27 -1.33
C ASP A 82 -8.67 7.05 0.03
N SER A 83 -8.61 8.08 0.87
CA SER A 83 -9.28 8.09 2.19
C SER A 83 -10.80 8.32 2.08
N ASP A 84 -11.50 7.40 1.40
CA ASP A 84 -12.96 7.40 1.24
C ASP A 84 -13.60 6.09 1.73
N PRO A 85 -14.33 6.11 2.86
CA PRO A 85 -15.06 4.94 3.35
C PRO A 85 -16.16 4.44 2.38
N GLY A 86 -16.68 5.32 1.51
CA GLY A 86 -17.78 4.99 0.59
C GLY A 86 -17.41 3.97 -0.48
N GLY A 87 -16.16 3.97 -0.93
CA GLY A 87 -15.66 3.07 -1.99
C GLY A 87 -15.29 1.66 -1.51
N VAL A 88 -15.14 1.44 -0.21
CA VAL A 88 -14.59 0.20 0.37
C VAL A 88 -15.39 -1.05 -0.01
N ASN A 89 -16.72 -0.98 0.00
CA ASN A 89 -17.54 -2.13 -0.38
C ASN A 89 -17.33 -2.51 -1.86
N ALA A 90 -17.13 -1.52 -2.74
CA ALA A 90 -16.82 -1.78 -4.14
C ALA A 90 -15.42 -2.40 -4.29
N ALA A 91 -14.43 -1.96 -3.49
CA ALA A 91 -13.11 -2.61 -3.43
C ALA A 91 -13.22 -4.09 -3.03
N ARG A 92 -13.98 -4.39 -1.97
CA ARG A 92 -14.25 -5.77 -1.53
C ARG A 92 -14.88 -6.59 -2.65
N ASP A 93 -15.85 -6.04 -3.36
CA ASP A 93 -16.60 -6.76 -4.38
C ASP A 93 -15.75 -7.14 -5.61
N THR A 94 -14.60 -6.49 -5.82
CA THR A 94 -13.60 -6.95 -6.80
C THR A 94 -12.95 -8.29 -6.44
N GLY A 95 -13.01 -8.69 -5.16
CA GLY A 95 -12.33 -9.86 -4.61
C GLY A 95 -10.92 -9.59 -4.09
N ALA A 96 -10.54 -8.34 -3.90
CA ALA A 96 -9.25 -7.96 -3.34
C ALA A 96 -9.11 -8.41 -1.87
N ASP A 97 -7.87 -8.60 -1.42
CA ASP A 97 -7.57 -8.97 -0.04
C ASP A 97 -7.34 -7.74 0.84
N ARG A 98 -6.79 -6.69 0.23
CA ARG A 98 -6.31 -5.47 0.90
C ARG A 98 -6.70 -4.22 0.14
N ILE A 99 -6.80 -3.13 0.88
CA ILE A 99 -6.58 -1.79 0.33
C ILE A 99 -5.26 -1.26 0.86
N GLU A 100 -4.58 -0.44 0.06
CA GLU A 100 -3.45 0.35 0.50
C GLU A 100 -3.84 1.83 0.51
N LEU A 101 -3.89 2.42 1.71
CA LEU A 101 -4.30 3.80 1.86
C LEU A 101 -3.21 4.75 1.35
N TYR A 102 -3.58 5.62 0.43
CA TYR A 102 -2.77 6.74 -0.02
C TYR A 102 -2.66 7.80 1.09
N THR A 103 -1.47 7.91 1.69
CA THR A 103 -1.22 8.85 2.79
C THR A 103 -0.59 10.18 2.36
N GLY A 104 -0.47 10.46 1.06
CA GLY A 104 0.12 11.72 0.54
C GLY A 104 -0.50 13.00 1.14
N PRO A 105 -1.84 13.15 1.21
CA PRO A 105 -2.47 14.32 1.83
C PRO A 105 -2.12 14.48 3.31
N TYR A 106 -1.93 13.37 4.03
CA TYR A 106 -1.51 13.35 5.43
C TYR A 106 -0.02 13.72 5.56
N GLY A 107 0.87 13.10 4.77
CA GLY A 107 2.31 13.38 4.75
C GLY A 107 2.63 14.84 4.39
N SER A 108 1.81 15.45 3.53
CA SER A 108 1.95 16.84 3.08
C SER A 108 1.48 17.91 4.09
N CYS A 109 1.02 17.52 5.28
CA CYS A 109 0.52 18.50 6.27
C CYS A 109 1.62 19.27 7.01
N HIS A 110 2.87 18.76 7.00
CA HIS A 110 4.02 19.39 7.68
C HIS A 110 3.67 19.88 9.10
N SER A 111 3.83 21.18 9.39
CA SER A 111 3.56 21.79 10.70
C SER A 111 2.08 22.09 10.96
N ASP A 112 1.16 21.83 10.02
CA ASP A 112 -0.28 22.03 10.20
C ASP A 112 -0.91 20.82 10.91
N SER A 113 -0.82 20.83 12.24
CA SER A 113 -1.35 19.76 13.08
C SER A 113 -2.87 19.60 13.00
N ILE A 114 -3.61 20.67 12.72
CA ILE A 114 -5.08 20.63 12.58
C ILE A 114 -5.45 19.90 11.29
N LYS A 115 -4.77 20.21 10.17
CA LYS A 115 -4.99 19.51 8.90
C LYS A 115 -4.53 18.05 8.99
N ALA A 116 -3.36 17.79 9.60
CA ALA A 116 -2.86 16.44 9.82
C ALA A 116 -3.86 15.58 10.60
N ALA A 117 -4.46 16.11 11.68
CA ALA A 117 -5.47 15.39 12.45
C ALA A 117 -6.73 15.08 11.65
N LYS A 118 -7.14 15.96 10.72
CA LYS A 118 -8.29 15.72 9.83
C LYS A 118 -8.01 14.64 8.80
N GLU A 119 -6.85 14.68 8.13
CA GLU A 119 -6.49 13.65 7.15
C GLU A 119 -6.28 12.29 7.82
N LEU A 120 -5.63 12.27 8.99
CA LEU A 120 -5.49 11.06 9.81
C LEU A 120 -6.84 10.43 10.18
N GLU A 121 -7.83 11.24 10.51
CA GLU A 121 -9.16 10.72 10.85
C GLU A 121 -9.92 10.20 9.63
N LYS A 122 -9.69 10.76 8.43
CA LYS A 122 -10.25 10.18 7.20
C LYS A 122 -9.63 8.80 6.92
N LEU A 123 -8.30 8.70 6.98
CA LEU A 123 -7.57 7.43 6.85
C LEU A 123 -8.10 6.39 7.83
N GLY A 124 -8.24 6.78 9.10
CA GLY A 124 -8.78 5.94 10.16
C GLY A 124 -10.20 5.43 9.86
N LYS A 125 -11.10 6.31 9.42
CA LYS A 125 -12.48 5.92 9.06
C LYS A 125 -12.54 4.97 7.86
N THR A 126 -11.69 5.19 6.85
CA THR A 126 -11.61 4.29 5.71
C THR A 126 -11.07 2.92 6.12
N ALA A 127 -10.06 2.88 7.00
CA ALA A 127 -9.56 1.64 7.56
C ALA A 127 -10.63 0.90 8.39
N ASP A 128 -11.36 1.62 9.26
CA ASP A 128 -12.45 1.05 10.05
C ASP A 128 -13.52 0.39 9.14
N ALA A 129 -13.86 1.06 8.03
CA ALA A 129 -14.78 0.51 7.02
C ALA A 129 -14.20 -0.71 6.30
N ALA A 130 -12.91 -0.69 5.94
CA ALA A 130 -12.21 -1.79 5.29
C ALA A 130 -12.20 -3.06 6.17
N PHE A 131 -11.84 -2.90 7.45
CA PHE A 131 -11.90 -4.01 8.39
C PHE A 131 -13.32 -4.55 8.56
N ALA A 132 -14.33 -3.67 8.65
CA ALA A 132 -15.73 -4.09 8.73
C ALA A 132 -16.21 -4.83 7.47
N ALA A 133 -15.62 -4.52 6.30
CA ALA A 133 -15.89 -5.21 5.04
C ALA A 133 -15.08 -6.52 4.88
N GLY A 134 -14.19 -6.85 5.82
CA GLY A 134 -13.35 -8.04 5.80
C GLY A 134 -12.04 -7.88 5.02
N LEU A 135 -11.68 -6.65 4.64
CA LEU A 135 -10.40 -6.33 4.00
C LEU A 135 -9.32 -6.07 5.04
N GLN A 136 -8.08 -6.42 4.71
CA GLN A 136 -6.90 -5.95 5.44
C GLN A 136 -6.48 -4.56 4.91
N VAL A 137 -5.68 -3.84 5.70
CA VAL A 137 -5.31 -2.45 5.37
C VAL A 137 -3.80 -2.31 5.41
N ASN A 138 -3.23 -1.91 4.29
CA ASN A 138 -1.88 -1.36 4.17
C ASN A 138 -1.96 0.18 4.16
N ALA A 139 -0.82 0.84 4.30
CA ALA A 139 -0.71 2.28 4.03
C ALA A 139 0.65 2.62 3.42
N GLY A 140 0.70 3.68 2.61
CA GLY A 140 1.94 4.08 1.96
C GLY A 140 1.86 5.51 1.44
N HIS A 141 2.97 5.97 0.87
CA HIS A 141 3.17 7.32 0.31
C HIS A 141 3.46 8.43 1.36
N ASP A 142 4.63 9.06 1.26
CA ASP A 142 5.09 10.17 2.12
C ASP A 142 5.06 9.92 3.64
N LEU A 143 5.20 8.66 4.05
CA LEU A 143 5.39 8.29 5.45
C LEU A 143 6.84 8.52 5.88
N THR A 144 7.00 9.07 7.08
CA THR A 144 8.29 9.38 7.72
C THR A 144 8.30 8.83 9.14
N VAL A 145 9.49 8.73 9.74
CA VAL A 145 9.64 8.31 11.15
C VAL A 145 8.80 9.17 12.10
N ASP A 146 8.59 10.45 11.78
CA ASP A 146 7.87 11.39 12.63
C ASP A 146 6.34 11.30 12.51
N ASN A 147 5.80 11.00 11.32
CA ASN A 147 4.36 10.97 11.10
C ASN A 147 3.75 9.56 11.28
N LEU A 148 4.53 8.51 11.10
CA LEU A 148 4.07 7.14 11.17
C LEU A 148 3.48 6.71 12.52
N PRO A 149 4.00 7.15 13.69
CA PRO A 149 3.46 6.73 14.98
C PRO A 149 2.00 7.11 15.20
N ALA A 150 1.57 8.28 14.70
CA ALA A 150 0.19 8.72 14.82
C ALA A 150 -0.75 7.88 13.94
N LEU A 151 -0.30 7.51 12.73
CA LEU A 151 -1.02 6.61 11.84
C LEU A 151 -1.16 5.21 12.44
N ALA A 152 -0.06 4.60 12.88
CA ALA A 152 -0.04 3.28 13.50
C ALA A 152 -0.93 3.23 14.75
N LYS A 153 -0.96 4.31 15.55
CA LYS A 153 -1.87 4.43 16.69
C LYS A 153 -3.34 4.53 16.31
N ARG A 154 -3.67 5.24 15.22
CA ARG A 154 -5.07 5.37 14.75
C ARG A 154 -5.57 4.10 14.06
N ILE A 155 -4.67 3.33 13.46
CA ILE A 155 -4.96 2.09 12.74
C ILE A 155 -4.06 0.96 13.29
N PRO A 156 -4.32 0.44 14.52
CA PRO A 156 -3.45 -0.55 15.14
C PRO A 156 -3.36 -1.89 14.40
N ALA A 157 -4.32 -2.16 13.51
CA ALA A 157 -4.40 -3.38 12.70
C ALA A 157 -3.85 -3.20 11.28
N LEU A 158 -2.98 -2.20 11.04
CA LEU A 158 -2.22 -2.11 9.80
C LEU A 158 -1.46 -3.42 9.55
N ALA A 159 -1.63 -3.97 8.36
CA ALA A 159 -0.97 -5.20 7.95
C ALA A 159 0.46 -4.93 7.43
N GLU A 160 0.67 -3.78 6.80
CA GLU A 160 1.92 -3.40 6.15
C GLU A 160 1.98 -1.88 5.97
N VAL A 161 3.20 -1.31 5.90
CA VAL A 161 3.41 0.03 5.37
C VAL A 161 4.49 0.06 4.28
N SER A 162 4.14 0.62 3.12
CA SER A 162 5.02 0.69 1.94
C SER A 162 5.72 2.06 1.90
N ILE A 163 7.05 2.07 2.10
CA ILE A 163 7.83 3.31 2.26
C ILE A 163 9.06 3.29 1.33
N GLY A 164 9.08 4.19 0.35
CA GLY A 164 10.17 4.33 -0.62
C GLY A 164 11.05 5.56 -0.37
N HIS A 165 10.59 6.73 -0.83
CA HIS A 165 11.36 7.98 -0.80
C HIS A 165 11.82 8.38 0.61
N GLY A 166 10.91 8.37 1.60
CA GLY A 166 11.25 8.73 2.99
C GLY A 166 12.29 7.80 3.62
N LEU A 167 12.22 6.49 3.32
CA LEU A 167 13.20 5.51 3.75
C LEU A 167 14.56 5.77 3.09
N THR A 168 14.58 6.02 1.78
CA THR A 168 15.83 6.29 1.05
C THR A 168 16.51 7.57 1.56
N ALA A 169 15.72 8.63 1.80
CA ALA A 169 16.23 9.89 2.32
C ALA A 169 16.82 9.75 3.74
N ASP A 170 16.11 9.09 4.67
CA ASP A 170 16.61 8.83 6.03
C ASP A 170 17.87 7.93 5.99
N ALA A 171 17.94 6.97 5.05
CA ALA A 171 19.10 6.09 4.89
C ALA A 171 20.37 6.82 4.43
N LEU A 172 20.28 8.00 3.83
CA LEU A 172 21.45 8.83 3.52
C LEU A 172 22.12 9.38 4.79
N GLU A 173 21.36 9.53 5.88
CA GLU A 173 21.85 10.04 7.16
C GLU A 173 22.20 8.92 8.14
N TYR A 174 21.37 7.87 8.21
CA TYR A 174 21.47 6.82 9.23
C TYR A 174 21.91 5.44 8.70
N GLY A 175 22.08 5.30 7.38
CA GLY A 175 22.37 4.03 6.72
C GLY A 175 21.17 3.08 6.66
N MET A 176 21.14 2.18 5.68
CA MET A 176 19.97 1.32 5.39
C MET A 176 19.48 0.53 6.61
N ALA A 177 20.38 -0.16 7.32
CA ALA A 177 20.00 -0.96 8.50
C ALA A 177 19.48 -0.11 9.65
N GLY A 178 20.09 1.05 9.89
CA GLY A 178 19.67 1.99 10.93
C GLY A 178 18.29 2.57 10.63
N THR A 179 18.06 2.99 9.40
CA THR A 179 16.78 3.52 8.93
C THR A 179 15.66 2.50 9.01
N VAL A 180 15.87 1.25 8.55
CA VAL A 180 14.86 0.20 8.69
C VAL A 180 14.45 0.01 10.15
N GLY A 181 15.41 -0.02 11.08
CA GLY A 181 15.12 -0.09 12.53
C GLY A 181 14.33 1.11 13.06
N ARG A 182 14.61 2.33 12.57
CA ARG A 182 13.86 3.55 12.94
C ARG A 182 12.41 3.48 12.48
N PHE A 183 12.15 3.06 11.25
CA PHE A 183 10.79 2.93 10.71
C PHE A 183 10.00 1.82 11.42
N LEU A 184 10.61 0.66 11.69
CA LEU A 184 9.98 -0.40 12.49
C LEU A 184 9.61 0.11 13.89
N GLY A 185 10.53 0.81 14.56
CA GLY A 185 10.25 1.44 15.85
C GLY A 185 9.11 2.47 15.80
N ALA A 186 9.00 3.23 14.70
CA ALA A 186 7.91 4.19 14.48
C ALA A 186 6.55 3.51 14.23
N CYS A 187 6.53 2.33 13.59
CA CYS A 187 5.35 1.46 13.51
C CYS A 187 4.98 0.83 14.86
N GLY A 188 5.94 0.71 15.78
CA GLY A 188 5.80 -0.08 17.01
C GLY A 188 5.97 -1.58 16.79
N TRP A 189 6.76 -1.99 15.78
CA TRP A 189 7.05 -3.38 15.40
C TRP A 189 8.42 -3.85 15.88
#